data_AF-A0A7Y3TZ76-F1
#
_entry.id   AF-A0A7Y3TZ76-F1
#
_cell.length_a   1.000
_cell.length_b   1.000
_cell.length_c   1.000
_cell.angle_alpha   90.00
_cell.angle_beta   90.00
_cell.angle_gamma   90.00
#
_symmetry.space_group_name_H-M   'P 1'
#
loop_
_entity.id
_entity.type
_entity.pdbx_description
1 polymer ?
#
loop_
_entity_poly.entity_id
_entity_poly.type
_entity_poly.pdbx_seq_one_letter_code
_entity_poly.pdbx_strand_id
1 'polypeptide(L)'
;MARNGIQYSDVQQAIDELLTRGDTPSVQRIRDVLGTGSFTTISEHFRHWRHEREQNKDVPPPKGVPEVVVTTASELWRQAQEAAHQGLLHYREEADRKVADAQQTVEQEKQKAANAEQRENALTAHLRHIEEQLSKATTALAQAQAHAEHWEVESQRHASAHDQAVKQLNDVHQQLQDSADRHQAEMHQQEQRLEQQLKQEQQRNETTEARLMSLLDNTRQERATEQKALNKKLQQQEERLVKLQSSLKGEQQARQELASRLALTEQSLEEKSRLNGQLQHQLAQHQAQLESARQEQARWQQQYTDALKQQGGQWQKDIMDSVQALQRQMSTLPTRLSGDGEPQDARESSEQTVNDGPSQS
;
A
#
# COMPACT_ATOMS: atom_id res chain seq x y z
N MET A 1 -140.76 74.06 72.72
CA MET A 1 -140.77 72.98 71.72
C MET A 1 -141.43 71.77 72.34
N ALA A 2 -142.73 71.57 72.12
CA ALA A 2 -143.41 70.35 72.54
C ALA A 2 -142.95 69.21 71.63
N ARG A 3 -142.60 68.06 72.21
CA ARG A 3 -142.19 66.88 71.44
C ARG A 3 -143.44 66.25 70.81
N ASN A 4 -143.45 66.04 69.50
CA ASN A 4 -144.51 65.28 68.85
C ASN A 4 -144.54 63.88 69.48
N GLY A 5 -145.66 63.56 70.15
CA GLY A 5 -145.93 62.19 70.59
C GLY A 5 -146.22 61.33 69.36
N ILE A 6 -145.62 60.13 69.33
CA ILE A 6 -145.94 59.10 68.34
C ILE A 6 -147.44 58.85 68.34
N GLN A 7 -148.05 58.79 67.15
CA GLN A 7 -149.44 58.45 66.98
C GLN A 7 -149.60 56.93 66.80
N TYR A 8 -150.83 56.45 67.06
CA TYR A 8 -151.19 55.05 66.88
C TYR A 8 -150.94 54.55 65.44
N SER A 9 -151.21 55.42 64.44
CA SER A 9 -150.94 55.17 63.02
C SER A 9 -149.50 54.82 62.72
N ASP A 10 -148.55 55.52 63.36
CA ASP A 10 -147.13 55.35 63.10
C ASP A 10 -146.68 53.98 63.61
N VAL A 11 -147.16 53.60 64.80
CA VAL A 11 -146.95 52.27 65.40
C VAL A 11 -147.54 51.17 64.52
N GLN A 12 -148.75 51.36 63.98
CA GLN A 12 -149.36 50.40 63.06
C GLN A 12 -148.52 50.22 61.78
N GLN A 13 -148.12 51.31 61.13
CA GLN A 13 -147.33 51.26 59.89
C GLN A 13 -145.97 50.57 60.10
N ALA A 14 -145.30 50.83 61.22
CA ALA A 14 -144.05 50.16 61.57
C ALA A 14 -144.22 48.67 61.86
N ILE A 15 -145.39 48.22 62.35
CA ILE A 15 -145.70 46.80 62.53
C ILE A 15 -145.96 46.12 61.19
N ASP A 16 -146.71 46.75 60.28
CA ASP A 16 -146.99 46.21 58.95
C ASP A 16 -145.71 46.10 58.10
N GLU A 17 -144.77 47.04 58.24
CA GLU A 17 -143.44 46.97 57.63
C GLU A 17 -142.58 45.81 58.19
N LEU A 18 -142.70 45.49 59.49
CA LEU A 18 -142.02 44.32 60.06
C LEU A 18 -142.64 43.00 59.58
N LEU A 19 -143.97 42.93 59.51
CA LEU A 19 -144.71 41.74 59.08
C LEU A 19 -144.48 41.42 57.60
N THR A 20 -144.44 42.44 56.72
CA THR A 20 -144.12 42.26 55.29
C THR A 20 -142.69 41.77 55.04
N ARG A 21 -141.76 42.05 55.97
CA ARG A 21 -140.39 41.52 55.97
C ARG A 21 -140.27 40.13 56.59
N GLY A 22 -141.34 39.59 57.18
CA GLY A 22 -141.35 38.30 57.89
C GLY A 22 -140.81 38.35 59.32
N ASP A 23 -140.50 39.53 59.86
CA ASP A 23 -139.99 39.72 61.22
C ASP A 23 -141.14 39.71 62.24
N THR A 24 -140.88 39.21 63.45
CA THR A 24 -141.88 39.24 64.53
C THR A 24 -141.92 40.63 65.20
N PRO A 25 -143.08 41.32 65.25
CA PRO A 25 -143.15 42.65 65.81
C PRO A 25 -142.96 42.63 67.33
N SER A 26 -141.96 43.37 67.81
CA SER A 26 -141.69 43.59 69.23
C SER A 26 -141.57 45.08 69.52
N VAL A 27 -141.85 45.51 70.76
CA VAL A 27 -141.80 46.94 71.16
C VAL A 27 -140.44 47.58 70.84
N GLN A 28 -139.35 46.80 70.91
CA GLN A 28 -138.02 47.24 70.53
C GLN A 28 -137.88 47.37 69.01
N ARG A 29 -138.27 46.34 68.25
CA ARG A 29 -138.20 46.33 66.78
C ARG A 29 -139.02 47.46 66.14
N ILE A 30 -140.21 47.73 66.70
CA ILE A 30 -141.10 48.83 66.27
C ILE A 30 -140.43 50.19 66.53
N ARG A 31 -139.73 50.34 67.66
CA ARG A 31 -138.95 51.55 67.96
C ARG A 31 -137.76 51.70 67.02
N ASP A 32 -137.08 50.60 66.68
CA ASP A 32 -135.94 50.63 65.74
C ASP A 32 -136.38 51.12 64.34
N VAL A 33 -137.60 50.75 63.91
CA VAL A 33 -138.22 51.24 62.65
C VAL A 33 -138.66 52.71 62.76
N LEU A 34 -139.27 53.11 63.88
CA LEU A 34 -139.78 54.49 64.08
C LEU A 34 -138.70 55.52 64.45
N GLY A 35 -137.55 55.08 64.93
CA GLY A 35 -136.41 55.93 65.37
C GLY A 35 -136.67 56.83 66.58
N THR A 36 -137.91 57.02 67.03
CA THR A 36 -138.29 57.98 68.07
C THR A 36 -139.23 57.36 69.13
N GLY A 37 -139.73 58.18 70.07
CA GLY A 37 -140.74 57.80 71.06
C GLY A 37 -140.23 57.03 72.28
N SER A 38 -141.08 56.98 73.31
CA SER A 38 -140.84 56.22 74.54
C SER A 38 -141.34 54.79 74.42
N PHE A 39 -140.63 53.83 75.03
CA PHE A 39 -141.06 52.44 75.07
C PHE A 39 -142.44 52.26 75.72
N THR A 40 -142.84 53.12 76.65
CA THR A 40 -144.17 53.10 77.27
C THR A 40 -145.28 53.39 76.27
N THR A 41 -145.20 54.51 75.54
CA THR A 41 -146.20 54.91 74.53
C THR A 41 -146.25 53.91 73.36
N ILE A 42 -145.08 53.42 72.90
CA ILE A 42 -145.04 52.37 71.87
C ILE A 42 -145.65 51.06 72.40
N SER A 43 -145.41 50.69 73.66
CA SER A 43 -146.00 49.48 74.25
C SER A 43 -147.52 49.57 74.42
N GLU A 44 -148.04 50.77 74.71
CA GLU A 44 -149.47 51.03 74.87
C GLU A 44 -150.19 50.95 73.52
N HIS A 45 -149.68 51.63 72.49
CA HIS A 45 -150.16 51.50 71.12
C HIS A 45 -150.00 50.08 70.56
N PHE A 46 -148.88 49.39 70.83
CA PHE A 46 -148.70 47.99 70.40
C PHE A 46 -149.66 47.02 71.10
N ARG A 47 -150.06 47.32 72.34
CA ARG A 47 -151.07 46.55 73.09
C ARG A 47 -152.48 46.85 72.56
N HIS A 48 -152.77 48.10 72.21
CA HIS A 48 -154.00 48.50 71.53
C HIS A 48 -154.12 47.81 70.16
N TRP A 49 -153.05 47.83 69.35
CA TRP A 49 -152.97 47.13 68.06
C TRP A 49 -153.15 45.62 68.20
N ARG A 50 -152.52 44.99 69.20
CA ARG A 50 -152.80 43.57 69.47
C ARG A 50 -154.25 43.34 69.88
N HIS A 51 -154.87 44.24 70.64
CA HIS A 51 -156.27 44.07 71.03
C HIS A 51 -157.24 44.28 69.85
N GLU A 52 -157.03 45.30 69.02
CA GLU A 52 -157.79 45.50 67.78
C GLU A 52 -157.59 44.35 66.79
N ARG A 53 -156.38 43.78 66.68
CA ARG A 53 -156.12 42.62 65.84
C ARG A 53 -156.76 41.35 66.36
N GLU A 54 -156.84 41.17 67.69
CA GLU A 54 -157.54 40.03 68.29
C GLU A 54 -159.07 40.19 68.19
N GLN A 55 -159.61 41.41 68.29
CA GLN A 55 -161.03 41.70 68.06
C GLN A 55 -161.42 41.58 66.57
N ASN A 56 -160.58 42.03 65.64
CA ASN A 56 -160.80 41.86 64.19
C ASN A 56 -160.50 40.43 63.70
N LYS A 57 -159.99 39.54 64.57
CA LYS A 57 -159.76 38.11 64.26
C LYS A 57 -161.07 37.33 64.16
N ASP A 58 -162.10 37.79 64.88
CA ASP A 58 -163.47 37.26 64.84
C ASP A 58 -164.33 37.93 63.75
N VAL A 59 -163.76 38.78 62.90
CA VAL A 59 -164.38 39.14 61.62
C VAL A 59 -164.07 37.99 60.64
N PRO A 60 -165.06 37.20 60.20
CA PRO A 60 -164.79 36.16 59.22
C PRO A 60 -164.28 36.81 57.93
N PRO A 61 -163.29 36.21 57.22
CA PRO A 61 -162.95 36.68 55.89
C PRO A 61 -164.23 36.76 55.05
N PRO A 62 -164.46 37.86 54.31
CA PRO A 62 -165.73 38.11 53.65
C PRO A 62 -166.15 36.90 52.82
N LYS A 63 -167.36 36.41 53.08
CA LYS A 63 -167.93 35.15 52.58
C LYS A 63 -167.51 34.85 51.14
N GLY A 64 -166.59 33.91 50.99
CA GLY A 64 -166.09 33.47 49.69
C GLY A 64 -165.48 34.61 48.88
N VAL A 65 -164.14 34.64 48.81
CA VAL A 65 -163.53 34.92 47.51
C VAL A 65 -164.26 33.99 46.53
N PRO A 66 -164.92 34.51 45.47
CA PRO A 66 -165.80 33.69 44.64
C PRO A 66 -165.09 32.41 44.22
N GLU A 67 -165.81 31.29 44.06
CA GLU A 67 -165.20 30.03 43.65
C GLU A 67 -164.30 30.22 42.42
N VAL A 68 -164.73 31.08 41.50
CA VAL A 68 -163.99 31.64 40.34
C VAL A 68 -162.61 32.22 40.70
N VAL A 69 -162.45 32.97 41.79
CA VAL A 69 -161.16 33.55 42.20
C VAL A 69 -160.24 32.51 42.84
N VAL A 70 -160.79 31.57 43.62
CA VAL A 70 -159.98 30.48 44.21
C VAL A 70 -159.54 29.48 43.14
N THR A 71 -160.41 29.13 42.18
CA THR A 71 -160.06 28.29 41.05
C THR A 71 -159.07 28.99 40.13
N THR A 72 -159.29 30.25 39.72
CA THR A 72 -158.30 30.97 38.89
C THR A 72 -156.96 31.18 39.58
N ALA A 73 -156.92 31.44 40.90
CA ALA A 73 -155.66 31.50 41.65
C ALA A 73 -154.95 30.13 41.72
N SER A 74 -155.69 29.04 41.89
CA SER A 74 -155.15 27.67 41.92
C SER A 74 -154.68 27.22 40.53
N GLU A 75 -155.39 27.61 39.47
CA GLU A 75 -154.99 27.38 38.08
C GLU A 75 -153.77 28.20 37.71
N LEU A 76 -153.70 29.47 38.10
CA LEU A 76 -152.52 30.32 37.92
C LEU A 76 -151.32 29.78 38.69
N TRP A 77 -151.50 29.30 39.92
CA TRP A 77 -150.45 28.63 40.68
C TRP A 77 -149.97 27.35 40.01
N ARG A 78 -150.89 26.50 39.52
CA ARG A 78 -150.57 25.29 38.75
C ARG A 78 -149.82 25.64 37.46
N GLN A 79 -150.24 26.67 36.73
CA GLN A 79 -149.56 27.15 35.52
C GLN A 79 -148.17 27.70 35.83
N ALA A 80 -148.00 28.43 36.94
CA ALA A 80 -146.71 28.92 37.40
C ALA A 80 -145.78 27.77 37.82
N GLN A 81 -146.31 26.74 38.48
CA GLN A 81 -145.56 25.55 38.88
C GLN A 81 -145.16 24.68 37.67
N GLU A 82 -146.05 24.54 36.67
CA GLU A 82 -145.77 23.88 35.39
C GLU A 82 -144.70 24.64 34.60
N ALA A 83 -144.85 25.98 34.46
CA ALA A 83 -143.86 26.83 33.80
C ALA A 83 -142.49 26.81 34.50
N ALA A 84 -142.47 26.80 35.85
CA ALA A 84 -141.26 26.63 36.62
C ALA A 84 -140.64 25.23 36.44
N HIS A 85 -141.45 24.17 36.34
CA HIS A 85 -140.97 22.83 36.06
C HIS A 85 -140.36 22.70 34.66
N GLN A 86 -141.03 23.24 33.63
CA GLN A 86 -140.51 23.28 32.26
C GLN A 86 -139.23 24.14 32.17
N GLY A 87 -139.18 25.27 32.88
CA GLY A 87 -137.95 26.06 33.01
C GLY A 87 -136.81 25.28 33.66
N LEU A 88 -137.07 24.55 34.74
CA LEU A 88 -136.07 23.69 35.40
C LEU A 88 -135.60 22.52 34.52
N LEU A 89 -136.49 21.92 33.71
CA LEU A 89 -136.13 20.91 32.73
C LEU A 89 -135.22 21.51 31.64
N HIS A 90 -135.58 22.65 31.07
CA HIS A 90 -134.77 23.35 30.08
C HIS A 90 -133.39 23.74 30.62
N TYR A 91 -133.31 24.27 31.85
CA TYR A 91 -132.04 24.57 32.52
C TYR A 91 -131.19 23.32 32.79
N ARG A 92 -131.80 22.17 33.11
CA ARG A 92 -131.09 20.90 33.23
C ARG A 92 -130.55 20.43 31.89
N GLU A 93 -131.37 20.41 30.85
CA GLU A 93 -130.91 20.04 29.50
C GLU A 93 -129.78 20.95 29.00
N GLU A 94 -129.87 22.27 29.24
CA GLU A 94 -128.77 23.18 28.93
C GLU A 94 -127.50 22.90 29.74
N ALA A 95 -127.64 22.59 31.04
CA ALA A 95 -126.51 22.28 31.90
C ALA A 95 -125.85 20.95 31.48
N ASP A 96 -126.65 19.91 31.21
CA ASP A 96 -126.19 18.61 30.74
C ASP A 96 -125.50 18.71 29.38
N ARG A 97 -126.04 19.52 28.45
CA ARG A 97 -125.37 19.85 27.17
C ARG A 97 -124.04 20.55 27.39
N LYS A 98 -123.98 21.60 28.23
CA LYS A 98 -122.73 22.32 28.55
C LYS A 98 -121.69 21.41 29.23
N VAL A 99 -122.12 20.46 30.06
CA VAL A 99 -121.25 19.46 30.68
C VAL A 99 -120.74 18.46 29.64
N ALA A 100 -121.59 17.98 28.73
CA ALA A 100 -121.19 17.10 27.63
C ALA A 100 -120.19 17.78 26.68
N ASP A 101 -120.46 19.02 26.26
CA ASP A 101 -119.57 19.82 25.42
C ASP A 101 -118.22 20.07 26.10
N ALA A 102 -118.22 20.39 27.40
CA ALA A 102 -117.01 20.56 28.19
C ALA A 102 -116.21 19.25 28.33
N GLN A 103 -116.87 18.11 28.56
CA GLN A 103 -116.24 16.79 28.62
C GLN A 103 -115.62 16.41 27.26
N GLN A 104 -116.34 16.64 26.15
CA GLN A 104 -115.84 16.41 24.81
C GLN A 104 -114.62 17.30 24.51
N THR A 105 -114.66 18.57 24.91
CA THR A 105 -113.53 19.50 24.73
C THR A 105 -112.31 19.05 25.54
N VAL A 106 -112.49 18.69 26.82
CA VAL A 106 -111.42 18.15 27.68
C VAL A 106 -110.80 16.89 27.08
N GLU A 107 -111.61 15.99 26.52
CA GLU A 107 -111.10 14.76 25.91
C GLU A 107 -110.33 15.03 24.61
N GLN A 108 -110.78 15.98 23.78
CA GLN A 108 -110.04 16.43 22.60
C GLN A 108 -108.69 17.07 22.97
N GLU A 109 -108.64 17.92 24.00
CA GLU A 109 -107.39 18.54 24.46
C GLU A 109 -106.43 17.52 25.09
N LYS A 110 -106.93 16.52 25.84
CA LYS A 110 -106.09 15.39 26.30
C LYS A 110 -105.49 14.62 25.13
N GLN A 111 -106.26 14.32 24.09
CA GLN A 111 -105.76 13.61 22.91
C GLN A 111 -104.71 14.46 22.16
N LYS A 112 -104.90 15.78 22.06
CA LYS A 112 -103.89 16.69 21.51
C LYS A 112 -102.61 16.71 22.37
N ALA A 113 -102.74 16.78 23.69
CA ALA A 113 -101.61 16.77 24.62
C ALA A 113 -100.82 15.45 24.53
N ALA A 114 -101.49 14.29 24.56
CA ALA A 114 -100.85 12.98 24.40
C ALA A 114 -100.14 12.84 23.03
N ASN A 115 -100.75 13.34 21.95
CA ASN A 115 -100.13 13.36 20.62
C ASN A 115 -98.92 14.32 20.56
N ALA A 116 -98.93 15.42 21.31
CA ALA A 116 -97.79 16.33 21.41
C ALA A 116 -96.64 15.68 22.20
N GLU A 117 -96.93 15.10 23.37
CA GLU A 117 -95.97 14.38 24.21
C GLU A 117 -95.32 13.21 23.46
N GLN A 118 -96.08 12.44 22.67
CA GLN A 118 -95.54 11.38 21.80
C GLN A 118 -94.56 11.93 20.75
N ARG A 119 -94.83 13.11 20.16
CA ARG A 119 -93.94 13.76 19.20
C ARG A 119 -92.68 14.31 19.87
N GLU A 120 -92.80 14.93 21.04
CA GLU A 120 -91.65 15.44 21.80
C GLU A 120 -90.72 14.31 22.25
N ASN A 121 -91.29 13.18 22.70
CA ASN A 121 -90.53 11.98 23.03
C ASN A 121 -89.83 11.38 21.79
N ALA A 122 -90.52 11.29 20.64
CA ALA A 122 -89.92 10.82 19.39
C ALA A 122 -88.79 11.73 18.88
N LEU A 123 -88.97 13.05 18.94
CA LEU A 123 -87.95 14.04 18.58
C LEU A 123 -86.75 13.97 19.53
N THR A 124 -86.98 13.83 20.83
CA THR A 124 -85.91 13.69 21.84
C THR A 124 -85.12 12.40 21.66
N ALA A 125 -85.78 11.28 21.34
CA ALA A 125 -85.11 10.03 20.99
C ALA A 125 -84.27 10.17 19.71
N HIS A 126 -84.80 10.86 18.69
CA HIS A 126 -84.07 11.12 17.44
C HIS A 126 -82.86 12.06 17.62
N LEU A 127 -83.00 13.11 18.44
CA LEU A 127 -81.89 14.01 18.79
C LEU A 127 -80.78 13.25 19.52
N ARG A 128 -81.11 12.45 20.55
CA ARG A 128 -80.14 11.59 21.24
C ARG A 128 -79.44 10.61 20.30
N HIS A 129 -80.17 10.06 19.31
CA HIS A 129 -79.56 9.19 18.31
C HIS A 129 -78.57 9.95 17.41
N ILE A 130 -78.91 11.17 16.97
CA ILE A 130 -78.00 12.01 16.18
C ILE A 130 -76.77 12.41 17.01
N GLU A 131 -76.93 12.77 18.29
CA GLU A 131 -75.83 13.07 19.20
C GLU A 131 -74.91 11.86 19.38
N GLU A 132 -75.47 10.66 19.52
CA GLU A 132 -74.70 9.41 19.58
C GLU A 132 -73.92 9.16 18.28
N GLN A 133 -74.56 9.31 17.11
CA GLN A 133 -73.89 9.17 15.81
C GLN A 133 -72.80 10.23 15.60
N LEU A 134 -73.03 11.47 16.01
CA LEU A 134 -72.06 12.56 15.94
C LEU A 134 -70.86 12.29 16.86
N SER A 135 -71.07 11.79 18.08
CA SER A 135 -69.97 11.40 18.98
C SER A 135 -69.15 10.22 18.43
N LYS A 136 -69.78 9.24 17.77
CA LYS A 136 -69.10 8.15 17.05
C LYS A 136 -68.31 8.64 15.84
N ALA A 137 -68.89 9.53 15.03
CA ALA A 137 -68.23 10.09 13.86
C ALA A 137 -67.02 10.97 14.24
N THR A 138 -67.16 11.81 15.28
CA THR A 138 -66.08 12.67 15.77
C THR A 138 -64.94 11.89 16.42
N THR A 139 -65.24 10.85 17.21
CA THR A 139 -64.20 9.95 17.76
C THR A 139 -63.49 9.15 16.68
N ALA A 140 -64.21 8.63 15.68
CA ALA A 140 -63.60 7.95 14.53
C ALA A 140 -62.73 8.90 13.69
N LEU A 141 -63.16 10.15 13.48
CA LEU A 141 -62.36 11.17 12.80
C LEU A 141 -61.07 11.50 13.57
N ALA A 142 -61.16 11.69 14.90
CA ALA A 142 -59.99 11.95 15.74
C ALA A 142 -59.00 10.78 15.73
N GLN A 143 -59.49 9.53 15.74
CA GLN A 143 -58.65 8.33 15.59
C GLN A 143 -57.97 8.28 14.21
N ALA A 144 -58.70 8.58 13.13
CA ALA A 144 -58.15 8.62 11.78
C ALA A 144 -57.08 9.72 11.61
N GLN A 145 -57.30 10.89 12.22
CA GLN A 145 -56.33 11.99 12.24
C GLN A 145 -55.07 11.60 13.03
N ALA A 146 -55.21 11.05 14.24
CA ALA A 146 -54.07 10.58 15.04
C ALA A 146 -53.27 9.48 14.33
N HIS A 147 -53.94 8.56 13.61
CA HIS A 147 -53.26 7.57 12.78
C HIS A 147 -52.54 8.20 11.58
N ALA A 148 -53.14 9.19 10.90
CA ALA A 148 -52.51 9.87 9.79
C ALA A 148 -51.24 10.64 10.22
N GLU A 149 -51.33 11.40 11.32
CA GLU A 149 -50.19 12.11 11.93
C GLU A 149 -49.09 11.14 12.36
N HIS A 150 -49.46 9.99 12.96
CA HIS A 150 -48.50 8.95 13.34
C HIS A 150 -47.75 8.38 12.13
N TRP A 151 -48.47 7.99 11.08
CA TRP A 151 -47.86 7.46 9.85
C TRP A 151 -47.05 8.51 9.08
N GLU A 152 -47.44 9.79 9.12
CA GLU A 152 -46.64 10.88 8.57
C GLU A 152 -45.30 11.01 9.32
N VAL A 153 -45.32 11.01 10.65
CA VAL A 153 -44.10 11.06 11.47
C VAL A 153 -43.23 9.82 11.25
N GLU A 154 -43.79 8.62 11.12
CA GLU A 154 -43.01 7.41 10.81
C GLU A 154 -42.42 7.46 9.39
N SER A 155 -43.19 7.93 8.40
CA SER A 155 -42.70 8.13 7.03
C SER A 155 -41.53 9.11 6.99
N GLN A 156 -41.63 10.25 7.70
CA GLN A 156 -40.52 11.21 7.82
C GLN A 156 -39.29 10.63 8.54
N ARG A 157 -39.49 9.79 9.57
CA ARG A 157 -38.41 9.05 10.24
C ARG A 157 -37.73 8.06 9.30
N HIS A 158 -38.49 7.29 8.52
CA HIS A 158 -37.95 6.36 7.55
C HIS A 158 -37.22 7.07 6.39
N ALA A 159 -37.75 8.18 5.89
CA ALA A 159 -37.09 9.00 4.87
C ALA A 159 -35.75 9.58 5.38
N SER A 160 -35.74 10.17 6.58
CA SER A 160 -34.50 10.69 7.17
C SER A 160 -33.48 9.60 7.53
N ALA A 161 -33.92 8.41 7.95
CA ALA A 161 -33.04 7.25 8.14
C ALA A 161 -32.47 6.72 6.81
N HIS A 162 -33.28 6.70 5.74
CA HIS A 162 -32.84 6.36 4.39
C HIS A 162 -31.78 7.35 3.88
N ASP A 163 -32.02 8.65 4.02
CA ASP A 163 -31.06 9.68 3.61
C ASP A 163 -29.74 9.61 4.39
N GLN A 164 -29.78 9.22 5.67
CA GLN A 164 -28.58 8.94 6.46
C GLN A 164 -27.84 7.69 5.97
N ALA A 165 -28.56 6.60 5.66
CA ALA A 165 -27.97 5.38 5.11
C ALA A 165 -27.34 5.61 3.72
N VAL A 166 -27.99 6.39 2.85
CA VAL A 166 -27.43 6.76 1.53
C VAL A 166 -26.17 7.61 1.68
N LYS A 167 -26.13 8.56 2.62
CA LYS A 167 -24.90 9.33 2.94
C LYS A 167 -23.78 8.41 3.42
N GLN A 168 -24.06 7.52 4.39
CA GLN A 168 -23.07 6.57 4.89
C GLN A 168 -22.54 5.62 3.79
N LEU A 169 -23.41 5.15 2.88
CA LEU A 169 -22.99 4.33 1.73
C LEU A 169 -22.09 5.12 0.77
N ASN A 170 -22.42 6.37 0.48
CA ASN A 170 -21.59 7.23 -0.38
C ASN A 170 -20.24 7.55 0.29
N ASP A 171 -20.22 7.85 1.59
CA ASP A 171 -18.99 8.11 2.35
C ASP A 171 -18.07 6.88 2.37
N VAL A 172 -18.63 5.68 2.60
CA VAL A 172 -17.88 4.41 2.55
C VAL A 172 -17.42 4.09 1.13
N HIS A 173 -18.23 4.37 0.11
CA HIS A 173 -17.84 4.19 -1.29
C HIS A 173 -16.66 5.10 -1.67
N GLN A 174 -16.72 6.38 -1.28
CA GLN A 174 -15.62 7.32 -1.49
C GLN A 174 -14.37 6.90 -0.74
N GLN A 175 -14.47 6.46 0.53
CA GLN A 175 -13.33 5.95 1.29
C GLN A 175 -12.71 4.70 0.64
N LEU A 176 -13.53 3.80 0.10
CA LEU A 176 -13.06 2.61 -0.62
C LEU A 176 -12.31 3.02 -1.90
N GLN A 177 -12.87 3.95 -2.69
CA GLN A 177 -12.25 4.47 -3.90
C GLN A 177 -10.92 5.19 -3.60
N ASP A 178 -10.91 6.11 -2.63
CA ASP A 178 -9.71 6.77 -2.12
C ASP A 178 -8.62 5.76 -1.70
N SER A 179 -9.01 4.67 -1.03
CA SER A 179 -8.07 3.63 -0.60
C SER A 179 -7.54 2.80 -1.77
N ALA A 180 -8.38 2.51 -2.77
CA ALA A 180 -7.99 1.81 -3.99
C ALA A 180 -7.02 2.66 -4.83
N ASP A 181 -7.32 3.95 -5.02
CA ASP A 181 -6.47 4.90 -5.75
C ASP A 181 -5.10 5.07 -5.06
N ARG A 182 -5.08 5.15 -3.72
CA ARG A 182 -3.84 5.17 -2.93
C ARG A 182 -3.02 3.89 -3.12
N HIS A 183 -3.64 2.71 -3.01
CA HIS A 183 -2.94 1.45 -3.21
C HIS A 183 -2.45 1.27 -4.66
N GLN A 184 -3.20 1.70 -5.67
CA GLN A 184 -2.72 1.71 -7.06
C GLN A 184 -1.50 2.65 -7.22
N ALA A 185 -1.53 3.84 -6.64
CA ALA A 185 -0.40 4.76 -6.64
C ALA A 185 0.82 4.19 -5.90
N GLU A 186 0.63 3.52 -4.75
CA GLU A 186 1.68 2.83 -4.01
C GLU A 186 2.29 1.68 -4.82
N MET A 187 1.47 0.86 -5.47
CA MET A 187 1.93 -0.24 -6.33
C MET A 187 2.73 0.29 -7.51
N HIS A 188 2.25 1.30 -8.24
CA HIS A 188 3.01 1.92 -9.32
C HIS A 188 4.32 2.57 -8.85
N GLN A 189 4.35 3.17 -7.65
CA GLN A 189 5.61 3.64 -7.07
C GLN A 189 6.58 2.49 -6.74
N GLN A 190 6.09 1.35 -6.27
CA GLN A 190 6.91 0.16 -6.02
C GLN A 190 7.46 -0.42 -7.33
N GLU A 191 6.62 -0.57 -8.36
CA GLU A 191 7.02 -0.99 -9.71
C GLU A 191 8.12 -0.09 -10.28
N GLN A 192 7.92 1.23 -10.24
CA GLN A 192 8.92 2.21 -10.71
C GLN A 192 10.24 2.12 -9.92
N ARG A 193 10.20 1.89 -8.60
CA ARG A 193 11.41 1.69 -7.79
C ARG A 193 12.14 0.40 -8.16
N LEU A 194 11.42 -0.70 -8.35
CA LEU A 194 11.99 -1.99 -8.77
C LEU A 194 12.58 -1.91 -10.18
N GLU A 195 11.90 -1.24 -11.12
CA GLU A 195 12.46 -0.97 -12.45
C GLU A 195 13.75 -0.14 -12.39
N GLN A 196 13.78 0.91 -11.56
CA GLN A 196 14.97 1.75 -11.40
C GLN A 196 16.14 0.96 -10.79
N GLN A 197 15.87 0.13 -9.78
CA GLN A 197 16.86 -0.77 -9.19
C GLN A 197 17.38 -1.79 -10.21
N LEU A 198 16.48 -2.42 -10.97
CA LEU A 198 16.83 -3.40 -11.99
C LEU A 198 17.67 -2.76 -13.12
N LYS A 199 17.31 -1.57 -13.59
CA LYS A 199 18.10 -0.77 -14.56
C LYS A 199 19.47 -0.40 -13.98
N GLN A 200 19.55 -0.03 -12.70
CA GLN A 200 20.82 0.29 -12.04
C GLN A 200 21.73 -0.95 -11.89
N GLU A 201 21.18 -2.10 -11.51
CA GLU A 201 21.95 -3.36 -11.42
C GLU A 201 22.37 -3.87 -12.80
N GLN A 202 21.53 -3.72 -13.83
CA GLN A 202 21.91 -3.99 -15.23
C GLN A 202 23.11 -3.12 -15.64
N GLN A 203 23.07 -1.81 -15.43
CA GLN A 203 24.20 -0.90 -15.73
C GLN A 203 25.46 -1.23 -14.90
N ARG A 204 25.30 -1.63 -13.64
CA ARG A 204 26.42 -2.11 -12.81
C ARG A 204 27.04 -3.35 -13.42
N ASN A 205 26.23 -4.35 -13.78
CA ASN A 205 26.70 -5.59 -14.40
C ASN A 205 27.35 -5.32 -15.76
N GLU A 206 26.74 -4.55 -16.65
CA GLU A 206 27.33 -4.15 -17.94
C GLU A 206 28.69 -3.47 -17.76
N THR A 207 28.83 -2.57 -16.78
CA THR A 207 30.11 -1.90 -16.52
C THR A 207 31.15 -2.81 -15.85
N THR A 208 30.76 -3.79 -15.03
CA THR A 208 31.71 -4.78 -14.50
C THR A 208 32.12 -5.79 -15.55
N GLU A 209 31.20 -6.28 -16.39
CA GLU A 209 31.48 -7.15 -17.52
C GLU A 209 32.42 -6.46 -18.53
N ALA A 210 32.14 -5.21 -18.92
CA ALA A 210 33.03 -4.45 -19.82
C ALA A 210 34.44 -4.25 -19.24
N ARG A 211 34.56 -4.02 -17.92
CA ARG A 211 35.87 -3.95 -17.24
C ARG A 211 36.59 -5.30 -17.22
N LEU A 212 35.87 -6.39 -16.99
CA LEU A 212 36.43 -7.75 -16.99
C LEU A 212 36.86 -8.16 -18.40
N MET A 213 36.09 -7.84 -19.43
CA MET A 213 36.48 -8.05 -20.83
C MET A 213 37.74 -7.24 -21.18
N SER A 214 37.80 -5.95 -20.80
CA SER A 214 38.99 -5.13 -21.01
C SER A 214 40.23 -5.68 -20.29
N LEU A 215 40.10 -6.16 -19.04
CA LEU A 215 41.20 -6.80 -18.32
C LEU A 215 41.63 -8.12 -18.98
N LEU A 216 40.67 -8.89 -19.49
CA LEU A 216 40.92 -10.15 -20.18
C LEU A 216 41.61 -9.94 -21.54
N ASP A 217 41.25 -8.89 -22.28
CA ASP A 217 41.94 -8.53 -23.52
C ASP A 217 43.31 -7.89 -23.27
N ASN A 218 43.47 -7.08 -22.21
CA ASN A 218 44.78 -6.58 -21.76
C ASN A 218 45.71 -7.75 -21.39
N THR A 219 45.26 -8.69 -20.57
CA THR A 219 46.07 -9.87 -20.19
C THR A 219 46.35 -10.80 -21.38
N ARG A 220 45.43 -10.94 -22.34
CA ARG A 220 45.70 -11.61 -23.63
C ARG A 220 46.78 -10.89 -24.44
N GLN A 221 46.74 -9.55 -24.50
CA GLN A 221 47.71 -8.75 -25.22
C GLN A 221 49.10 -8.81 -24.53
N GLU A 222 49.15 -8.72 -23.20
CA GLU A 222 50.36 -8.94 -22.40
C GLU A 222 50.94 -10.33 -22.70
N ARG A 223 50.16 -11.41 -22.54
CA ARG A 223 50.59 -12.78 -22.89
C ARG A 223 51.09 -12.90 -24.33
N ALA A 224 50.42 -12.28 -25.30
CA ALA A 224 50.85 -12.31 -26.69
C ALA A 224 52.17 -11.54 -26.93
N THR A 225 52.41 -10.44 -26.21
CA THR A 225 53.68 -9.69 -26.28
C THR A 225 54.80 -10.39 -25.54
N GLU A 226 54.54 -10.97 -24.36
CA GLU A 226 55.45 -11.87 -23.63
C GLU A 226 55.88 -13.04 -24.51
N GLN A 227 54.94 -13.76 -25.11
CA GLN A 227 55.24 -14.91 -25.97
C GLN A 227 56.06 -14.51 -27.20
N LYS A 228 55.75 -13.37 -27.83
CA LYS A 228 56.57 -12.82 -28.93
C LYS A 228 57.98 -12.46 -28.48
N ALA A 229 58.14 -11.87 -27.28
CA ALA A 229 59.44 -11.53 -26.72
C ALA A 229 60.25 -12.76 -26.33
N LEU A 230 59.62 -13.80 -25.77
CA LEU A 230 60.24 -15.10 -25.49
C LEU A 230 60.68 -15.81 -26.77
N ASN A 231 59.80 -15.91 -27.78
CA ASN A 231 60.14 -16.48 -29.08
C ASN A 231 61.32 -15.75 -29.73
N LYS A 232 61.36 -14.41 -29.67
CA LYS A 232 62.48 -13.61 -30.17
C LYS A 232 63.78 -13.86 -29.39
N LYS A 233 63.71 -14.01 -28.05
CA LYS A 233 64.87 -14.38 -27.23
C LYS A 233 65.39 -15.78 -27.56
N LEU A 234 64.50 -16.74 -27.77
CA LEU A 234 64.85 -18.10 -28.19
C LEU A 234 65.54 -18.08 -29.56
N GLN A 235 64.96 -17.43 -30.57
CA GLN A 235 65.59 -17.23 -31.89
C GLN A 235 66.99 -16.59 -31.78
N GLN A 236 67.15 -15.56 -30.95
CA GLN A 236 68.46 -14.93 -30.71
C GLN A 236 69.45 -15.87 -29.99
N GLN A 237 68.98 -16.76 -29.12
CA GLN A 237 69.81 -17.78 -28.47
C GLN A 237 70.19 -18.89 -29.44
N GLU A 238 69.26 -19.37 -30.28
CA GLU A 238 69.49 -20.33 -31.35
C GLU A 238 70.52 -19.79 -32.36
N GLU A 239 70.35 -18.55 -32.83
CA GLU A 239 71.35 -17.88 -33.69
C GLU A 239 72.72 -17.80 -33.03
N ARG A 240 72.78 -17.47 -31.72
CA ARG A 240 74.05 -17.42 -30.98
C ARG A 240 74.67 -18.81 -30.82
N LEU A 241 73.87 -19.85 -30.57
CA LEU A 241 74.34 -21.23 -30.51
C LEU A 241 74.87 -21.68 -31.87
N VAL A 242 74.18 -21.38 -32.97
CA VAL A 242 74.67 -21.66 -34.34
C VAL A 242 75.98 -20.91 -34.63
N LYS A 243 76.09 -19.62 -34.25
CA LYS A 243 77.32 -18.83 -34.39
C LYS A 243 78.47 -19.35 -33.52
N LEU A 244 78.20 -19.80 -32.30
CA LEU A 244 79.19 -20.42 -31.41
C LEU A 244 79.59 -21.82 -31.89
N GLN A 245 78.67 -22.58 -32.47
CA GLN A 245 78.94 -23.89 -33.05
C GLN A 245 79.77 -23.76 -34.33
N SER A 246 79.52 -22.74 -35.16
CA SER A 246 80.34 -22.48 -36.34
C SER A 246 81.71 -21.91 -35.99
N SER A 247 81.83 -21.05 -34.97
CA SER A 247 83.14 -20.60 -34.48
C SER A 247 83.91 -21.72 -33.80
N LEU A 248 83.25 -22.59 -33.01
CA LEU A 248 83.89 -23.77 -32.42
C LEU A 248 84.37 -24.74 -33.50
N LYS A 249 83.58 -24.94 -34.56
CA LYS A 249 83.99 -25.75 -35.72
C LYS A 249 85.18 -25.11 -36.45
N GLY A 250 85.18 -23.78 -36.62
CA GLY A 250 86.31 -23.03 -37.19
C GLY A 250 87.58 -23.15 -36.34
N GLU A 251 87.48 -23.01 -35.02
CA GLU A 251 88.56 -23.24 -34.06
C GLU A 251 89.06 -24.68 -34.08
N GLN A 252 88.17 -25.67 -34.20
CA GLN A 252 88.54 -27.09 -34.35
C GLN A 252 89.28 -27.33 -35.68
N GLN A 253 88.83 -26.73 -36.78
CA GLN A 253 89.50 -26.81 -38.09
C GLN A 253 90.87 -26.11 -38.04
N ALA A 254 90.96 -24.91 -37.45
CA ALA A 254 92.22 -24.20 -37.27
C ALA A 254 93.20 -24.98 -36.37
N ARG A 255 92.71 -25.64 -35.31
CA ARG A 255 93.53 -26.57 -34.50
C ARG A 255 93.99 -27.79 -35.28
N GLN A 256 93.15 -28.36 -36.15
CA GLN A 256 93.54 -29.46 -37.04
C GLN A 256 94.59 -29.02 -38.08
N GLU A 257 94.44 -27.83 -38.66
CA GLU A 257 95.44 -27.23 -39.56
C GLU A 257 96.76 -26.89 -38.85
N LEU A 258 96.71 -26.38 -37.61
CA LEU A 258 97.90 -26.15 -36.81
C LEU A 258 98.57 -27.47 -36.41
N ALA A 259 97.81 -28.50 -36.06
CA ALA A 259 98.35 -29.83 -35.77
C ALA A 259 98.98 -30.48 -37.00
N SER A 260 98.39 -30.36 -38.19
CA SER A 260 98.97 -30.89 -39.43
C SER A 260 100.20 -30.10 -39.87
N ARG A 261 100.21 -28.76 -39.71
CA ARG A 261 101.42 -27.93 -39.90
C ARG A 261 102.52 -28.30 -38.92
N LEU A 262 102.20 -28.51 -37.63
CA LEU A 262 103.17 -28.96 -36.63
C LEU A 262 103.77 -30.32 -37.03
N ALA A 263 102.93 -31.31 -37.36
CA ALA A 263 103.40 -32.61 -37.83
C ALA A 263 104.30 -32.53 -39.09
N LEU A 264 103.97 -31.65 -40.05
CA LEU A 264 104.84 -31.39 -41.22
C LEU A 264 106.16 -30.72 -40.83
N THR A 265 106.15 -29.78 -39.87
CA THR A 265 107.39 -29.17 -39.37
C THR A 265 108.22 -30.13 -38.53
N GLU A 266 107.59 -31.03 -37.77
CA GLU A 266 108.25 -32.11 -37.03
C GLU A 266 108.88 -33.12 -38.00
N GLN A 267 108.17 -33.55 -39.04
CA GLN A 267 108.74 -34.37 -40.12
C GLN A 267 109.91 -33.68 -40.81
N SER A 268 109.81 -32.39 -41.16
CA SER A 268 110.94 -31.65 -41.74
C SER A 268 112.11 -31.48 -40.77
N LEU A 269 111.85 -31.39 -39.46
CA LEU A 269 112.87 -31.35 -38.42
C LEU A 269 113.55 -32.73 -38.27
N GLU A 270 112.79 -33.82 -38.32
CA GLU A 270 113.31 -35.19 -38.34
C GLU A 270 114.14 -35.48 -39.61
N GLU A 271 113.68 -35.05 -40.78
CA GLU A 271 114.45 -35.15 -42.03
C GLU A 271 115.75 -34.36 -41.94
N LYS A 272 115.69 -33.12 -41.43
CA LYS A 272 116.89 -32.29 -41.20
C LYS A 272 117.81 -32.88 -40.14
N SER A 273 117.28 -33.51 -39.09
CA SER A 273 118.10 -34.16 -38.05
C SER A 273 118.75 -35.45 -38.58
N ARG A 274 118.05 -36.22 -39.41
CA ARG A 274 118.61 -37.37 -40.15
C ARG A 274 119.70 -36.94 -41.13
N LEU A 275 119.47 -35.88 -41.93
CA LEU A 275 120.46 -35.29 -42.82
C LEU A 275 121.68 -34.77 -42.06
N ASN A 276 121.47 -34.10 -40.92
CA ASN A 276 122.57 -33.65 -40.06
C ASN A 276 123.34 -34.84 -39.48
N GLY A 277 122.66 -35.90 -39.03
CA GLY A 277 123.30 -37.15 -38.60
C GLY A 277 124.08 -37.85 -39.71
N GLN A 278 123.57 -37.84 -40.95
CA GLN A 278 124.28 -38.35 -42.13
C GLN A 278 125.51 -37.51 -42.46
N LEU A 279 125.41 -36.18 -42.43
CA LEU A 279 126.54 -35.26 -42.63
C LEU A 279 127.60 -35.39 -41.53
N GLN A 280 127.19 -35.57 -40.27
CA GLN A 280 128.09 -35.86 -39.15
C GLN A 280 128.78 -37.22 -39.34
N HIS A 281 128.07 -38.23 -39.83
CA HIS A 281 128.67 -39.53 -40.14
C HIS A 281 129.65 -39.44 -41.32
N GLN A 282 129.34 -38.68 -42.37
CA GLN A 282 130.27 -38.40 -43.48
C GLN A 282 131.50 -37.62 -43.02
N LEU A 283 131.35 -36.62 -42.16
CA LEU A 283 132.46 -35.90 -41.53
C LEU A 283 133.33 -36.83 -40.69
N ALA A 284 132.73 -37.72 -39.89
CA ALA A 284 133.46 -38.72 -39.12
C ALA A 284 134.19 -39.74 -40.02
N GLN A 285 133.58 -40.15 -41.14
CA GLN A 285 134.23 -41.00 -42.15
C GLN A 285 135.41 -40.29 -42.81
N HIS A 286 135.28 -39.02 -43.21
CA HIS A 286 136.38 -38.25 -43.78
C HIS A 286 137.49 -37.94 -42.75
N GLN A 287 137.15 -37.73 -41.48
CA GLN A 287 138.12 -37.62 -40.40
C GLN A 287 138.87 -38.95 -40.20
N ALA A 288 138.17 -40.09 -40.18
CA ALA A 288 138.79 -41.41 -40.11
C ALA A 288 139.67 -41.72 -41.33
N GLN A 289 139.28 -41.29 -42.54
CA GLN A 289 140.10 -41.38 -43.76
C GLN A 289 141.35 -40.49 -43.69
N LEU A 290 141.24 -39.29 -43.13
CA LEU A 290 142.40 -38.41 -42.87
C LEU A 290 143.32 -38.99 -41.80
N GLU A 291 142.78 -39.64 -40.77
CA GLU A 291 143.56 -40.33 -39.74
C GLU A 291 144.24 -41.59 -40.29
N SER A 292 143.57 -42.40 -41.11
CA SER A 292 144.19 -43.56 -41.76
C SER A 292 145.27 -43.13 -42.75
N ALA A 293 145.03 -42.09 -43.56
CA ALA A 293 146.03 -41.53 -44.47
C ALA A 293 147.24 -40.95 -43.70
N ARG A 294 147.02 -40.28 -42.55
CA ARG A 294 148.11 -39.84 -41.65
C ARG A 294 148.87 -41.02 -41.04
N GLN A 295 148.19 -42.09 -40.64
CA GLN A 295 148.83 -43.31 -40.12
C GLN A 295 149.63 -44.04 -41.21
N GLU A 296 149.14 -44.08 -42.44
CA GLU A 296 149.87 -44.62 -43.60
C GLU A 296 151.09 -43.75 -43.94
N GLN A 297 150.95 -42.43 -43.95
CA GLN A 297 152.06 -41.50 -44.13
C GLN A 297 153.13 -41.66 -43.03
N ALA A 298 152.71 -41.83 -41.77
CA ALA A 298 153.61 -42.10 -40.65
C ALA A 298 154.31 -43.48 -40.76
N ARG A 299 153.61 -44.51 -41.25
CA ARG A 299 154.20 -45.84 -41.54
C ARG A 299 155.24 -45.76 -42.66
N TRP A 300 154.95 -45.05 -43.75
CA TRP A 300 155.91 -44.80 -44.83
C TRP A 300 157.15 -44.03 -44.33
N GLN A 301 156.96 -43.01 -43.48
CA GLN A 301 158.07 -42.28 -42.86
C GLN A 301 158.93 -43.18 -41.95
N GLN A 302 158.31 -44.01 -41.11
CA GLN A 302 159.05 -44.98 -40.28
C GLN A 302 159.86 -45.96 -41.14
N GLN A 303 159.22 -46.59 -42.14
CA GLN A 303 159.89 -47.54 -43.04
C GLN A 303 161.08 -46.91 -43.78
N TYR A 304 160.96 -45.65 -44.23
CA TYR A 304 162.07 -44.94 -44.87
C TYR A 304 163.24 -44.66 -43.91
N THR A 305 162.94 -44.29 -42.65
CA THR A 305 164.00 -44.03 -41.65
C THR A 305 164.71 -45.30 -41.15
N ASP A 306 164.03 -46.45 -41.11
CA ASP A 306 164.66 -47.71 -40.71
C ASP A 306 165.45 -48.36 -41.85
N ALA A 307 165.04 -48.18 -43.11
CA ALA A 307 165.84 -48.56 -44.27
C ALA A 307 167.20 -47.84 -44.33
N LEU A 308 167.21 -46.52 -44.07
CA LEU A 308 168.44 -45.72 -44.00
C LEU A 308 169.38 -46.15 -42.86
N LYS A 309 168.84 -46.59 -41.72
CA LYS A 309 169.66 -47.10 -40.60
C LYS A 309 170.30 -48.46 -40.89
N GLN A 310 169.63 -49.35 -41.64
CA GLN A 310 170.20 -50.66 -41.96
C GLN A 310 171.36 -50.56 -42.97
N GLN A 311 171.27 -49.68 -43.99
CA GLN A 311 172.39 -49.46 -44.92
C GLN A 311 173.62 -48.85 -44.25
N GLY A 312 173.45 -47.90 -43.32
CA GLY A 312 174.57 -47.32 -42.57
C GLY A 312 175.32 -48.34 -41.69
N GLY A 313 174.60 -49.30 -41.11
CA GLY A 313 175.18 -50.32 -40.24
C GLY A 313 175.94 -51.46 -40.95
N GLN A 314 175.70 -51.66 -42.25
CA GLN A 314 176.47 -52.62 -43.06
C GLN A 314 177.78 -52.01 -43.55
N TRP A 315 177.75 -50.77 -44.05
CA TRP A 315 178.96 -50.05 -44.47
C TRP A 315 179.98 -49.85 -43.32
N GLN A 316 179.50 -49.70 -42.08
CA GLN A 316 180.36 -49.57 -40.90
C GLN A 316 181.08 -50.87 -40.47
N LYS A 317 180.62 -52.05 -40.92
CA LYS A 317 181.28 -53.34 -40.63
C LYS A 317 182.37 -53.68 -41.65
N ASP A 318 182.08 -53.50 -42.93
CA ASP A 318 183.02 -53.83 -44.00
C ASP A 318 184.29 -52.96 -43.98
N ILE A 319 184.20 -51.74 -43.45
CA ILE A 319 185.37 -50.86 -43.20
C ILE A 319 186.19 -51.33 -41.98
N MET A 320 185.56 -51.98 -40.98
CA MET A 320 186.26 -52.40 -39.76
C MET A 320 187.04 -53.70 -39.96
N ASP A 321 186.49 -54.65 -40.72
CA ASP A 321 187.15 -55.92 -41.05
C ASP A 321 188.30 -55.74 -42.07
N SER A 322 188.16 -54.81 -43.03
CA SER A 322 189.23 -54.48 -43.99
C SER A 322 190.44 -53.78 -43.33
N VAL A 323 190.21 -52.96 -42.30
CA VAL A 323 191.30 -52.34 -41.52
C VAL A 323 192.06 -53.36 -40.66
N GLN A 324 191.39 -54.39 -40.11
CA GLN A 324 192.09 -55.46 -39.38
C GLN A 324 192.89 -56.41 -40.29
N ALA A 325 192.44 -56.66 -41.52
CA ALA A 325 193.19 -57.47 -42.48
C ALA A 325 194.51 -56.79 -42.91
N LEU A 326 194.49 -55.46 -43.11
CA LEU A 326 195.67 -54.65 -43.46
C LEU A 326 196.77 -54.65 -42.38
N GLN A 327 196.44 -54.96 -41.12
CA GLN A 327 197.40 -54.99 -40.02
C GLN A 327 198.21 -56.31 -39.92
N ARG A 328 197.92 -57.34 -40.75
CA ARG A 328 198.63 -58.64 -40.73
C ARG A 328 199.48 -58.97 -41.96
N GLN A 329 199.48 -58.15 -43.02
CA GLN A 329 200.27 -58.42 -44.23
C GLN A 329 201.29 -57.33 -44.61
N MET A 330 201.54 -56.36 -43.72
CA MET A 330 202.60 -55.35 -43.87
C MET A 330 203.90 -55.70 -43.11
N SER A 331 204.30 -56.97 -43.11
CA SER A 331 205.67 -57.41 -42.75
C SER A 331 206.56 -57.68 -43.96
N THR A 332 206.08 -57.39 -45.18
CA THR A 332 206.90 -57.29 -46.41
C THR A 332 206.54 -56.01 -47.16
N LEU A 333 207.36 -54.99 -46.91
CA LEU A 333 207.88 -53.95 -47.83
C LEU A 333 207.44 -53.99 -49.32
N PRO A 334 207.52 -52.85 -50.07
CA PRO A 334 207.49 -51.46 -49.60
C PRO A 334 206.78 -50.45 -50.54
N THR A 335 206.68 -49.21 -50.05
CA THR A 335 206.74 -47.93 -50.81
C THR A 335 205.62 -47.49 -51.78
N ARG A 336 205.21 -46.24 -51.52
CA ARG A 336 205.16 -45.05 -52.42
C ARG A 336 203.81 -44.62 -53.04
N LEU A 337 203.46 -43.36 -52.70
CA LEU A 337 202.87 -42.32 -53.58
C LEU A 337 201.41 -42.59 -54.02
N SER A 338 200.58 -41.62 -54.44
CA SER A 338 200.47 -40.16 -54.25
C SER A 338 199.16 -39.69 -54.93
N GLY A 339 198.71 -38.47 -54.64
CA GLY A 339 197.71 -37.74 -55.44
C GLY A 339 196.26 -38.04 -55.06
N ASP A 340 195.37 -37.06 -54.87
CA ASP A 340 194.99 -35.89 -55.70
C ASP A 340 193.94 -36.24 -56.78
N GLY A 341 192.86 -35.44 -56.87
CA GLY A 341 191.80 -35.67 -57.86
C GLY A 341 190.45 -34.95 -57.61
N GLU A 342 190.47 -33.63 -57.76
CA GLU A 342 189.32 -32.75 -58.11
C GLU A 342 188.74 -33.08 -59.53
N PRO A 343 187.78 -32.33 -60.17
CA PRO A 343 186.70 -31.40 -59.72
C PRO A 343 185.36 -31.48 -60.56
N GLN A 344 184.45 -30.47 -60.42
CA GLN A 344 183.50 -29.90 -61.46
C GLN A 344 182.39 -30.83 -62.06
N ASP A 345 181.37 -30.47 -62.87
CA ASP A 345 180.52 -29.28 -63.23
C ASP A 345 179.31 -29.80 -64.10
N ALA A 346 178.25 -29.08 -64.55
CA ALA A 346 177.43 -27.93 -64.10
C ALA A 346 176.25 -27.66 -65.10
N ARG A 347 175.18 -26.91 -64.69
CA ARG A 347 174.03 -26.40 -65.52
C ARG A 347 173.04 -27.49 -66.05
N GLU A 348 171.85 -27.24 -66.64
CA GLU A 348 171.14 -26.05 -67.19
C GLU A 348 169.60 -26.33 -67.37
N SER A 349 168.78 -25.30 -67.69
CA SER A 349 167.46 -25.36 -68.41
C SER A 349 166.18 -25.96 -67.75
N SER A 350 164.93 -25.76 -68.24
CA SER A 350 164.13 -24.57 -68.63
C SER A 350 162.67 -24.97 -69.01
N GLU A 351 161.74 -24.01 -69.19
CA GLU A 351 160.41 -24.11 -69.86
C GLU A 351 159.27 -24.97 -69.20
N GLN A 352 157.99 -24.98 -69.64
CA GLN A 352 156.98 -23.94 -69.99
C GLN A 352 155.66 -24.61 -70.48
N THR A 353 154.47 -24.24 -69.98
CA THR A 353 153.06 -24.38 -70.52
C THR A 353 152.04 -24.16 -69.37
N VAL A 354 150.88 -23.48 -69.41
CA VAL A 354 149.91 -22.94 -70.41
C VAL A 354 148.71 -23.87 -70.75
N ASN A 355 147.51 -23.26 -70.90
CA ASN A 355 146.12 -23.78 -71.12
C ASN A 355 145.43 -24.46 -69.92
N ASP A 356 144.11 -24.40 -69.72
CA ASP A 356 142.95 -23.65 -70.27
C ASP A 356 141.89 -23.63 -69.13
N GLY A 357 140.82 -22.84 -69.01
CA GLY A 357 139.96 -22.11 -69.93
C GLY A 357 138.51 -22.15 -69.35
N PRO A 358 137.71 -21.07 -69.34
CA PRO A 358 136.38 -21.06 -68.68
C PRO A 358 135.22 -21.23 -69.69
N SER A 359 134.06 -21.78 -69.26
CA SER A 359 132.74 -21.53 -69.92
C SER A 359 131.50 -22.01 -69.13
N GLN A 360 130.55 -21.09 -68.98
CA GLN A 360 129.08 -21.18 -69.10
C GLN A 360 128.29 -22.44 -68.67
N SER A 361 127.29 -22.23 -67.80
CA SER A 361 125.86 -22.10 -68.21
C SER A 361 125.06 -21.36 -67.14
#